data_AF-A0A2R5G133-F1
#
_entry.id   AF-A0A2R5G133-F1
#
_cell.length_a   1.000
_cell.length_b   1.000
_cell.length_c   1.000
_cell.angle_alpha   90.00
_cell.angle_beta   90.00
_cell.angle_gamma   90.00
#
_symmetry.space_group_name_H-M   'P 1'
#
loop_
_entity.id
_entity.type
_entity.pdbx_description
1 polymer ?
#
loop_
_entity_poly.entity_id
_entity_poly.type
_entity_poly.pdbx_seq_one_letter_code
_entity_poly.pdbx_strand_id
1 'polypeptide(L)'
;MRATRSRCGGTTTRIFFGFLFYCESSLAISNLSPGKLKLVLITTDSNIRLGNFLGQSNVWQITLYMATKVQSFMTSQPTEVDFPVNSLNDTAIVQMPKRLSVLEALGFKQTCQSLIQPNSHPKQIIIDFHQTTFMDSSGLGALVSNFKYAQTQGITLTLRNVTPQIMAVLKLTGLDQVFPLELVNDAPLIKQEDLVDNRKTTSRKVEQLPTTHPSVASWMKRLLDIVGSVVGLLITGVLFIPIAIAIQINDPGPIFFSQIRCGWMGKRFKIWKFRSMCVDAEAKKSQVQNQVQGAFFKNENDPRITKIGRFLRRTSLDELPQFWNVLKGEMSLVGTRPPTPDEVERYEVPEWQRLDVKPGMTGEWQVNGRSTVRSFEDVIRLDLQYQKNWSLVYDLKLIFKTIAILFNRNSGAV
;
A
#
# COMPACT_ATOMS: atom_id res chain seq x y z
N MET A 1 33.70 17.76 -57.90
CA MET A 1 34.69 18.83 -58.18
C MET A 1 34.49 19.95 -57.17
N ARG A 2 35.60 20.41 -56.58
CA ARG A 2 35.82 21.54 -55.65
C ARG A 2 35.26 21.45 -54.21
N ALA A 3 36.19 21.11 -53.34
CA ALA A 3 36.25 21.41 -51.91
C ALA A 3 36.87 22.80 -51.67
N THR A 4 36.67 23.35 -50.46
CA THR A 4 37.66 24.04 -49.56
C THR A 4 36.88 24.53 -48.32
N ARG A 5 37.01 23.94 -47.12
CA ARG A 5 38.03 24.14 -46.05
C ARG A 5 38.24 25.60 -45.59
N SER A 6 37.98 25.88 -44.31
CA SER A 6 39.02 26.34 -43.36
C SER A 6 38.58 26.15 -41.89
N ARG A 7 39.59 25.96 -41.02
CA ARG A 7 39.58 25.64 -39.59
C ARG A 7 40.13 26.84 -38.78
N CYS A 8 40.08 26.68 -37.45
CA CYS A 8 40.92 27.25 -36.36
C CYS A 8 40.25 28.39 -35.58
N GLY A 9 40.29 28.47 -34.23
CA GLY A 9 40.97 27.70 -33.17
C GLY A 9 40.38 28.07 -31.78
N GLY A 10 40.52 27.21 -30.76
CA GLY A 10 41.14 27.45 -29.43
C GLY A 10 40.76 28.78 -28.71
N THR A 11 40.40 28.89 -27.43
CA THR A 11 40.88 28.19 -26.21
C THR A 11 40.07 28.70 -24.99
N THR A 12 40.03 27.92 -23.90
CA THR A 12 39.95 28.34 -22.46
C THR A 12 38.58 28.59 -21.75
N THR A 13 38.18 27.58 -20.98
CA THR A 13 37.81 27.58 -19.52
C THR A 13 36.97 28.71 -18.91
N ARG A 14 35.75 28.37 -18.42
CA ARG A 14 35.37 28.47 -16.99
C ARG A 14 34.05 27.75 -16.66
N ILE A 15 34.15 26.87 -15.68
CA ILE A 15 33.11 26.09 -15.01
C ILE A 15 32.37 27.00 -14.01
N PHE A 16 31.05 26.86 -13.81
CA PHE A 16 30.41 26.83 -12.48
C PHE A 16 28.93 26.35 -12.51
N PHE A 17 28.72 25.20 -11.85
CA PHE A 17 27.58 24.58 -11.17
C PHE A 17 26.10 24.97 -11.42
N GLY A 18 25.28 23.93 -11.59
CA GLY A 18 23.85 23.90 -11.28
C GLY A 18 23.29 22.47 -11.33
N PHE A 19 23.31 21.77 -10.19
CA PHE A 19 22.83 20.39 -10.00
C PHE A 19 21.31 20.26 -10.26
N LEU A 20 20.91 19.34 -11.16
CA LEU A 20 19.59 18.71 -11.14
C LEU A 20 19.77 17.21 -11.42
N PHE A 21 19.69 16.38 -10.38
CA PHE A 21 19.64 14.92 -10.51
C PHE A 21 18.20 14.50 -10.78
N TYR A 22 17.92 14.05 -12.01
CA TYR A 22 16.78 13.22 -12.37
C TYR A 22 17.37 11.92 -12.94
N CYS A 23 17.12 10.79 -12.30
CA CYS A 23 17.52 9.48 -12.82
C CYS A 23 16.26 8.72 -13.24
N GLU A 24 15.90 8.82 -14.52
CA GLU A 24 14.99 7.87 -15.17
C GLU A 24 15.78 6.61 -15.53
N SER A 25 15.33 5.46 -15.04
CA SER A 25 15.76 4.15 -15.54
C SER A 25 14.62 3.54 -16.34
N SER A 26 14.49 3.95 -17.60
CA SER A 26 13.64 3.26 -18.58
C SER A 26 14.52 2.38 -19.46
N LEU A 27 14.48 1.07 -19.25
CA LEU A 27 14.91 0.09 -20.26
C LEU A 27 13.88 0.10 -21.38
N ALA A 28 14.11 0.91 -22.42
CA ALA A 28 13.37 0.80 -23.67
C ALA A 28 14.02 -0.31 -24.53
N ILE A 29 13.39 -1.48 -24.60
CA ILE A 29 13.69 -2.48 -25.64
C ILE A 29 12.77 -2.16 -26.82
N SER A 30 13.27 -1.37 -27.77
CA SER A 30 12.64 -1.20 -29.08
C SER A 30 13.40 -2.01 -30.13
N ASN A 31 12.66 -2.87 -30.84
CA ASN A 31 13.07 -3.70 -31.98
C ASN A 31 14.12 -3.03 -32.90
N LEU A 32 15.35 -3.53 -32.93
CA LEU A 32 16.37 -3.21 -33.93
C LEU A 32 17.26 -4.44 -34.22
N SER A 33 17.67 -4.55 -35.48
CA SER A 33 18.25 -5.72 -36.18
C SER A 33 19.52 -6.34 -35.57
N PRO A 34 19.85 -7.61 -35.90
CA PRO A 34 20.99 -8.29 -35.31
C PRO A 34 22.31 -7.79 -35.90
N GLY A 35 23.09 -7.07 -35.09
CA GLY A 35 24.49 -6.76 -35.40
C GLY A 35 24.95 -5.41 -34.89
N LYS A 36 25.74 -5.43 -33.82
CA LYS A 36 26.41 -4.31 -33.10
C LYS A 36 25.64 -3.73 -31.91
N LEU A 37 25.71 -4.44 -30.78
CA LEU A 37 25.49 -3.86 -29.45
C LEU A 37 26.71 -3.01 -29.07
N LYS A 38 26.51 -1.69 -28.91
CA LYS A 38 27.45 -0.81 -28.23
C LYS A 38 26.85 -0.46 -26.86
N LEU A 39 27.25 -1.22 -25.84
CA LEU A 39 26.82 -0.99 -24.46
C LEU A 39 27.59 0.23 -23.92
N VAL A 40 26.90 1.34 -23.66
CA VAL A 40 27.48 2.48 -22.94
C VAL A 40 26.95 2.41 -21.50
N LEU A 41 27.81 1.95 -20.58
CA LEU A 41 27.53 1.95 -19.15
C LEU A 41 27.94 3.30 -18.55
N ILE A 42 26.98 4.04 -17.99
CA ILE A 42 27.23 5.18 -17.12
C ILE A 42 27.09 4.66 -15.68
N THR A 43 28.19 4.56 -14.96
CA THR A 43 28.22 4.18 -13.53
C THR A 43 28.55 5.42 -12.69
N THR A 44 27.79 5.67 -11.63
CA THR A 44 27.97 6.80 -10.70
C THR A 44 28.80 6.45 -9.45
N ASP A 45 29.61 5.38 -9.50
CA ASP A 45 30.43 4.97 -8.36
C ASP A 45 31.87 5.51 -8.49
N SER A 46 32.25 6.44 -7.61
CA SER A 46 33.46 7.26 -7.71
C SER A 46 34.76 6.55 -7.29
N ASN A 47 34.77 5.22 -7.12
CA ASN A 47 35.95 4.48 -6.67
C ASN A 47 36.44 3.36 -7.62
N ILE A 48 35.97 3.32 -8.87
CA ILE A 48 36.48 2.35 -9.86
C ILE A 48 37.54 3.00 -10.76
N ARG A 49 38.83 2.77 -10.44
CA ARG A 49 39.94 3.05 -11.38
C ARG A 49 39.95 1.98 -12.47
N LEU A 50 39.35 2.27 -13.63
CA LEU A 50 39.51 1.48 -14.85
C LEU A 50 40.88 1.77 -15.48
N GLY A 51 41.86 0.89 -15.23
CA GLY A 51 43.05 0.78 -16.05
C GLY A 51 42.69 0.28 -17.45
N ASN A 52 43.40 0.77 -18.46
CA ASN A 52 43.23 0.40 -19.87
C ASN A 52 43.32 -1.12 -20.07
N PHE A 53 42.18 -1.78 -20.31
CA PHE A 53 42.12 -3.18 -20.73
C PHE A 53 41.38 -3.29 -22.05
N LEU A 54 42.15 -3.31 -23.14
CA LEU A 54 41.71 -3.73 -24.48
C LEU A 54 41.84 -5.26 -24.56
N GLY A 55 40.74 -5.99 -24.52
CA GLY A 55 40.72 -7.44 -24.75
C GLY A 55 39.32 -8.05 -24.57
N GLN A 56 38.84 -8.79 -25.58
CA GLN A 56 37.51 -9.42 -25.62
C GLN A 56 37.26 -10.46 -24.51
N SER A 57 38.28 -10.83 -23.74
CA SER A 57 38.21 -11.79 -22.63
C SER A 57 37.58 -11.23 -21.34
N ASN A 58 37.39 -9.90 -21.22
CA ASN A 58 36.90 -9.29 -19.98
C ASN A 58 35.37 -9.02 -19.95
N VAL A 59 34.67 -9.19 -21.08
CA VAL A 59 33.19 -9.10 -21.09
C VAL A 59 32.60 -10.26 -20.30
N TRP A 60 33.19 -11.45 -20.40
CA TRP A 60 32.77 -12.62 -19.61
C TRP A 60 33.03 -12.43 -18.12
N GLN A 61 34.14 -11.80 -17.72
CA GLN A 61 34.45 -11.52 -16.31
C GLN A 61 33.49 -10.47 -15.70
N ILE A 62 33.15 -9.41 -16.45
CA ILE A 62 32.20 -8.39 -15.98
C ILE A 62 30.77 -8.95 -15.95
N THR A 63 30.39 -9.74 -16.96
CA THR A 63 29.08 -10.41 -17.01
C THR A 63 28.96 -11.45 -15.91
N LEU A 64 30.04 -12.20 -15.63
CA LEU A 64 30.09 -13.14 -14.52
C LEU A 64 30.02 -12.39 -13.18
N TYR A 65 30.81 -11.33 -12.97
CA TYR A 65 30.76 -10.53 -11.73
C TYR A 65 29.40 -9.86 -11.50
N MET A 66 28.76 -9.33 -12.56
CA MET A 66 27.40 -8.79 -12.50
C MET A 66 26.37 -9.90 -12.28
N ALA A 67 26.54 -11.08 -12.89
CA ALA A 67 25.70 -12.23 -12.62
C ALA A 67 25.87 -12.70 -11.17
N THR A 68 27.09 -12.73 -10.61
CA THR A 68 27.32 -13.07 -9.19
C THR A 68 26.82 -11.99 -8.25
N LYS A 69 26.88 -10.70 -8.62
CA LYS A 69 26.29 -9.62 -7.82
C LYS A 69 24.77 -9.59 -7.91
N VAL A 70 24.18 -9.84 -9.07
CA VAL A 70 22.73 -10.00 -9.26
C VAL A 70 22.25 -11.27 -8.57
N GLN A 71 23.00 -12.37 -8.64
CA GLN A 71 22.74 -13.59 -7.87
C GLN A 71 22.85 -13.27 -6.38
N SER A 72 23.88 -12.56 -5.91
CA SER A 72 24.06 -12.12 -4.52
C SER A 72 22.97 -11.16 -4.04
N PHE A 73 22.40 -10.35 -4.93
CA PHE A 73 21.27 -9.45 -4.64
C PHE A 73 19.94 -10.23 -4.65
N MET A 74 19.80 -11.19 -5.56
CA MET A 74 18.66 -12.11 -5.68
C MET A 74 18.67 -13.25 -4.63
N THR A 75 19.82 -13.52 -3.99
CA THR A 75 19.99 -14.45 -2.86
C THR A 75 20.09 -13.72 -1.53
N SER A 76 19.77 -12.43 -1.45
CA SER A 76 19.38 -11.85 -0.18
C SER A 76 17.97 -12.37 0.15
N GLN A 77 17.91 -13.64 0.54
CA GLN A 77 16.74 -14.16 1.24
C GLN A 77 16.44 -13.17 2.38
N PRO A 78 15.18 -12.76 2.56
CA PRO A 78 14.83 -11.99 3.74
C PRO A 78 15.38 -12.79 4.93
N THR A 79 16.09 -12.11 5.81
CA THR A 79 16.65 -12.71 7.03
C THR A 79 15.55 -13.57 7.63
N GLU A 80 15.72 -14.90 7.65
CA GLU A 80 14.68 -15.82 8.09
C GLU A 80 14.37 -15.49 9.56
N VAL A 81 13.27 -14.76 9.76
CA VAL A 81 12.76 -14.50 11.11
C VAL A 81 12.01 -15.75 11.50
N ASP A 82 12.72 -16.68 12.13
CA ASP A 82 12.12 -17.89 12.67
C ASP A 82 11.45 -17.60 14.01
N PHE A 83 10.20 -18.07 14.13
CA PHE A 83 9.44 -17.99 15.38
C PHE A 83 9.66 -19.27 16.18
N PRO A 84 9.84 -19.18 17.51
CA PRO A 84 9.82 -20.37 18.36
C PRO A 84 8.49 -21.11 18.20
N VAL A 85 8.56 -22.37 17.79
CA VAL A 85 7.41 -23.27 17.71
C VAL A 85 7.57 -24.39 18.72
N ASN A 86 6.63 -24.48 19.66
CA ASN A 86 6.53 -25.60 20.57
C ASN A 86 5.43 -26.54 20.08
N SER A 87 5.81 -27.73 19.65
CA SER A 87 4.86 -28.77 19.26
C SER A 87 4.61 -29.71 20.43
N LEU A 88 3.34 -29.82 20.85
CA LEU A 88 2.92 -30.74 21.90
C LEU A 88 1.75 -31.57 21.37
N ASN A 89 1.94 -32.89 21.28
CA ASN A 89 0.97 -33.82 20.68
C ASN A 89 0.59 -33.39 19.24
N ASP A 90 -0.68 -33.06 19.02
CA ASP A 90 -1.24 -32.61 17.74
C ASP A 90 -1.40 -31.08 17.65
N THR A 91 -0.77 -30.33 18.57
CA THR A 91 -0.90 -28.88 18.67
C THR A 91 0.45 -28.21 18.48
N ALA A 92 0.54 -27.26 17.55
CA ALA A 92 1.70 -26.39 17.38
C ALA A 92 1.43 -25.01 17.97
N ILE A 93 2.28 -24.56 18.90
CA ILE A 93 2.18 -23.22 19.51
C ILE A 93 3.27 -22.34 18.91
N VAL A 94 2.87 -21.31 18.17
CA VAL A 94 3.78 -20.33 17.55
C VAL A 94 3.85 -19.09 18.44
N GLN A 95 5.04 -18.78 18.97
CA GLN A 95 5.25 -17.62 19.81
C GLN A 95 5.48 -16.36 18.98
N MET A 96 4.60 -15.38 19.12
CA MET A 96 4.68 -14.12 18.37
C MET A 96 5.71 -13.18 18.98
N PRO A 97 6.39 -12.37 18.14
CA PRO A 97 7.41 -11.44 18.59
C PRO A 97 6.76 -10.23 19.25
N LYS A 98 7.57 -9.36 19.87
CA LYS A 98 7.07 -8.11 20.45
C LYS A 98 6.44 -7.16 19.41
N ARG A 99 6.97 -7.17 18.19
CA ARG A 99 6.56 -6.33 17.05
C ARG A 99 6.34 -7.23 15.85
N LEU A 100 5.12 -7.24 15.30
CA LEU A 100 4.79 -7.95 14.07
C LEU A 100 4.63 -6.93 12.94
N SER A 101 5.75 -6.57 12.30
CA SER A 101 5.77 -5.71 11.11
C SER A 101 6.06 -6.52 9.84
N VAL A 102 6.19 -5.86 8.68
CA VAL A 102 6.35 -6.52 7.37
C VAL A 102 7.34 -7.69 7.36
N LEU A 103 8.54 -7.54 7.95
CA LEU A 103 9.57 -8.60 7.96
C LEU A 103 9.13 -9.79 8.82
N GLU A 104 8.67 -9.54 10.04
CA GLU A 104 8.17 -10.59 10.93
C GLU A 104 6.91 -11.25 10.36
N ALA A 105 6.06 -10.50 9.66
CA ALA A 105 4.85 -11.01 9.03
C ALA A 105 5.16 -12.00 7.90
N LEU A 106 6.22 -11.76 7.12
CA LEU A 106 6.71 -12.70 6.11
C LEU A 106 7.22 -13.99 6.74
N GLY A 107 8.07 -13.88 7.76
CA GLY A 107 8.52 -15.05 8.52
C GLY A 107 7.34 -15.81 9.11
N PHE A 108 6.34 -15.10 9.66
CA PHE A 108 5.19 -15.71 10.31
C PHE A 108 4.33 -16.51 9.32
N LYS A 109 4.14 -15.97 8.11
CA LYS A 109 3.51 -16.70 7.00
C LYS A 109 4.29 -17.97 6.67
N GLN A 110 5.60 -17.88 6.52
CA GLN A 110 6.47 -19.02 6.20
C GLN A 110 6.47 -20.09 7.30
N THR A 111 6.60 -19.70 8.57
CA THR A 111 6.57 -20.62 9.71
C THR A 111 5.24 -21.36 9.81
N CYS A 112 4.10 -20.70 9.63
CA CYS A 112 2.81 -21.42 9.66
C CYS A 112 2.66 -22.39 8.49
N GLN A 113 3.16 -22.01 7.30
CA GLN A 113 3.12 -22.89 6.13
C GLN A 113 4.05 -24.10 6.29
N SER A 114 5.22 -23.94 6.89
CA SER A 114 6.17 -25.05 7.10
C SER A 114 5.68 -26.08 8.13
N LEU A 115 4.78 -25.69 9.03
CA LEU A 115 4.09 -26.60 9.96
C LEU A 115 3.04 -27.48 9.28
N ILE A 116 2.60 -27.10 8.08
CA ILE A 116 1.59 -27.81 7.32
C ILE A 116 2.29 -28.60 6.22
N GLN A 117 2.76 -29.80 6.57
CA GLN A 117 3.40 -30.69 5.61
C GLN A 117 2.40 -31.75 5.11
N PRO A 118 2.51 -32.24 3.86
CA PRO A 118 1.57 -33.21 3.28
C PRO A 118 1.37 -34.49 4.10
N ASN A 119 2.37 -34.89 4.87
CA ASN A 119 2.40 -36.19 5.57
C ASN A 119 2.35 -36.07 7.10
N SER A 120 2.44 -34.87 7.66
CA SER A 120 2.37 -34.61 9.10
C SER A 120 2.01 -33.14 9.30
N HIS A 121 0.83 -32.88 9.84
CA HIS A 121 0.38 -31.54 10.20
C HIS A 121 -0.33 -31.58 11.55
N PRO A 122 -0.18 -30.53 12.38
CA PRO A 122 -0.92 -30.43 13.63
C PRO A 122 -2.41 -30.29 13.34
N LYS A 123 -3.26 -30.84 14.21
CA LYS A 123 -4.72 -30.61 14.17
C LYS A 123 -5.07 -29.18 14.58
N GLN A 124 -4.22 -28.58 15.42
CA GLN A 124 -4.43 -27.23 15.94
C GLN A 124 -3.13 -26.41 15.89
N ILE A 125 -3.25 -25.16 15.45
CA ILE A 125 -2.20 -24.15 15.54
C ILE A 125 -2.66 -23.06 16.49
N ILE A 126 -1.86 -22.78 17.52
CA ILE A 126 -2.10 -21.74 18.51
C ILE A 126 -1.12 -20.61 18.27
N ILE A 127 -1.64 -19.40 18.06
CA ILE A 127 -0.84 -18.19 17.93
C ILE A 127 -0.81 -17.47 19.27
N ASP A 128 0.35 -17.47 19.93
CA ASP A 128 0.52 -16.88 21.26
C ASP A 128 1.04 -15.44 21.14
N PHE A 129 0.19 -14.48 21.54
CA PHE A 129 0.49 -13.05 21.49
C PHE A 129 0.98 -12.47 22.83
N HIS A 130 1.34 -13.29 23.84
CA HIS A 130 1.72 -12.86 25.20
C HIS A 130 2.61 -11.60 25.25
N GLN A 131 3.62 -11.52 24.37
CA GLN A 131 4.58 -10.42 24.34
C GLN A 131 4.35 -9.40 23.21
N THR A 132 3.38 -9.65 22.32
CA THR A 132 3.16 -8.82 21.13
C THR A 132 2.42 -7.55 21.50
N THR A 133 3.06 -6.42 21.24
CA THR A 133 2.55 -5.07 21.58
C THR A 133 2.23 -4.22 20.36
N PHE A 134 2.67 -4.67 19.17
CA PHE A 134 2.45 -3.97 17.92
C PHE A 134 2.21 -4.93 16.77
N MET A 135 1.22 -4.62 15.94
CA MET A 135 0.92 -5.29 14.69
C MET A 135 0.54 -4.21 13.66
N ASP A 136 1.22 -4.22 12.52
CA ASP A 136 0.85 -3.38 11.37
C ASP A 136 -0.14 -4.11 10.44
N SER A 137 -0.52 -3.47 9.33
CA SER A 137 -1.43 -4.08 8.37
C SER A 137 -0.85 -5.35 7.73
N SER A 138 0.47 -5.46 7.55
CA SER A 138 1.12 -6.68 7.06
C SER A 138 1.05 -7.82 8.07
N GLY A 139 1.26 -7.55 9.35
CA GLY A 139 1.06 -8.53 10.42
C GLY A 139 -0.39 -9.07 10.44
N LEU A 140 -1.37 -8.19 10.27
CA LEU A 140 -2.78 -8.60 10.16
C LEU A 140 -3.04 -9.42 8.89
N GLY A 141 -2.46 -9.02 7.76
CA GLY A 141 -2.55 -9.73 6.49
C GLY A 141 -1.97 -11.15 6.58
N ALA A 142 -0.82 -11.32 7.23
CA ALA A 142 -0.23 -12.63 7.47
C ALA A 142 -1.12 -13.50 8.36
N LEU A 143 -1.72 -12.93 9.40
CA LEU A 143 -2.67 -13.65 10.27
C LEU A 143 -3.91 -14.13 9.50
N VAL A 144 -4.52 -13.26 8.69
CA VAL A 144 -5.66 -13.63 7.82
C VAL A 144 -5.27 -14.68 6.79
N SER A 145 -4.09 -14.54 6.16
CA SER A 145 -3.56 -15.50 5.18
C SER A 145 -3.37 -16.88 5.81
N ASN A 146 -2.71 -16.96 6.97
CA ASN A 146 -2.46 -18.21 7.68
C ASN A 146 -3.75 -18.87 8.17
N PHE A 147 -4.72 -18.08 8.63
CA PHE A 147 -6.03 -18.58 9.04
C PHE A 147 -6.80 -19.23 7.90
N LYS A 148 -6.89 -18.54 6.75
CA LYS A 148 -7.54 -19.09 5.55
C LYS A 148 -6.85 -20.36 5.09
N TYR A 149 -5.52 -20.34 5.06
CA TYR A 149 -4.73 -21.50 4.66
C TYR A 149 -4.97 -22.69 5.61
N ALA A 150 -4.89 -22.49 6.93
CA ALA A 150 -5.18 -23.53 7.92
C ALA A 150 -6.59 -24.12 7.76
N GLN A 151 -7.61 -23.28 7.55
CA GLN A 151 -8.99 -23.74 7.29
C GLN A 151 -9.08 -24.63 6.04
N THR A 152 -8.38 -24.29 4.95
CA THR A 152 -8.39 -25.13 3.73
C THR A 152 -7.78 -26.51 3.95
N GLN A 153 -6.93 -26.65 4.97
CA GLN A 153 -6.28 -27.90 5.35
C GLN A 153 -7.02 -28.60 6.50
N GLY A 154 -8.16 -28.08 6.96
CA GLY A 154 -8.91 -28.64 8.09
C GLY A 154 -8.25 -28.44 9.46
N ILE A 155 -7.29 -27.51 9.56
CA ILE A 155 -6.54 -27.22 10.79
C ILE A 155 -7.23 -26.09 11.56
N THR A 156 -7.43 -26.28 12.85
CA THR A 156 -8.01 -25.24 13.71
C THR A 156 -6.93 -24.24 14.12
N LEU A 157 -7.07 -22.97 13.74
CA LEU A 157 -6.19 -21.90 14.19
C LEU A 157 -6.86 -21.07 15.29
N THR A 158 -6.25 -20.99 16.47
CA THR A 158 -6.75 -20.24 17.63
C THR A 158 -5.74 -19.20 18.11
N LEU A 159 -6.22 -18.10 18.70
CA LEU A 159 -5.35 -17.07 19.28
C LEU A 159 -5.35 -17.18 20.80
N ARG A 160 -4.16 -17.09 21.41
CA ARG A 160 -3.93 -17.19 22.85
C ARG A 160 -3.20 -15.95 23.36
N ASN A 161 -3.44 -15.56 24.61
CA ASN A 161 -2.78 -14.42 25.29
C ASN A 161 -2.81 -13.13 24.47
N VAL A 162 -3.94 -12.84 23.80
CA VAL A 162 -4.09 -11.64 22.96
C VAL A 162 -4.02 -10.39 23.83
N THR A 163 -2.96 -9.59 23.64
CA THR A 163 -2.79 -8.34 24.39
C THR A 163 -3.85 -7.30 24.02
N PRO A 164 -4.12 -6.30 24.89
CA PRO A 164 -5.09 -5.25 24.61
C PRO A 164 -4.82 -4.49 23.30
N GLN A 165 -3.55 -4.29 22.95
CA GLN A 165 -3.12 -3.61 21.73
C GLN A 165 -3.51 -4.41 20.48
N ILE A 166 -3.29 -5.72 20.49
CA ILE A 166 -3.67 -6.61 19.38
C ILE A 166 -5.19 -6.77 19.30
N MET A 167 -5.85 -6.90 20.46
CA MET A 167 -7.31 -6.94 20.53
C MET A 167 -7.95 -5.67 19.94
N ALA A 168 -7.35 -4.49 20.14
CA ALA A 168 -7.83 -3.25 19.54
C ALA A 168 -7.75 -3.28 18.00
N VAL A 169 -6.69 -3.85 17.41
CA VAL A 169 -6.55 -4.02 15.96
C VAL A 169 -7.60 -5.00 15.40
N LEU A 170 -7.83 -6.13 16.10
CA LEU A 170 -8.85 -7.11 15.71
C LEU A 170 -10.27 -6.51 15.76
N LYS A 171 -10.61 -5.79 16.84
CA LYS A 171 -11.90 -5.10 16.97
C LYS A 171 -12.10 -4.00 15.94
N LEU A 172 -11.04 -3.24 15.61
CA LEU A 172 -11.10 -2.19 14.60
C LEU A 172 -11.53 -2.73 13.22
N THR A 173 -11.15 -3.98 12.95
CA THR A 173 -11.35 -4.66 11.66
C THR A 173 -12.52 -5.66 11.68
N GLY A 174 -13.13 -5.88 12.84
CA GLY A 174 -14.20 -6.87 13.06
C GLY A 174 -13.70 -8.32 13.03
N LEU A 175 -12.39 -8.53 13.08
CA LEU A 175 -11.77 -9.85 13.04
C LEU A 175 -11.81 -10.57 14.39
N ASP A 176 -12.10 -9.86 15.48
CA ASP A 176 -12.36 -10.44 16.80
C ASP A 176 -13.54 -11.43 16.82
N GLN A 177 -14.47 -11.32 15.87
CA GLN A 177 -15.60 -12.23 15.69
C GLN A 177 -15.28 -13.43 14.79
N VAL A 178 -14.16 -13.37 14.07
CA VAL A 178 -13.75 -14.39 13.10
C VAL A 178 -12.74 -15.35 13.73
N PHE A 179 -11.81 -14.83 14.52
CA PHE A 179 -10.76 -15.62 15.16
C PHE A 179 -11.25 -16.27 16.45
N PRO A 180 -11.14 -17.60 16.59
CA PRO A 180 -11.38 -18.27 17.87
C PRO A 180 -10.33 -17.83 18.89
N LEU A 181 -10.80 -17.29 20.03
CA LEU A 181 -9.96 -16.91 21.16
C LEU A 181 -9.97 -18.02 22.20
N GLU A 182 -8.78 -18.45 22.60
CA GLU A 182 -8.64 -19.34 23.76
C GLU A 182 -8.73 -18.50 25.03
N LEU A 183 -9.84 -18.66 25.76
CA LEU A 183 -9.99 -18.07 27.08
C LEU A 183 -9.10 -18.85 28.05
N VAL A 184 -8.23 -18.14 28.77
CA VAL A 184 -7.49 -18.72 29.90
C VAL A 184 -8.49 -18.97 31.03
N ASN A 185 -9.16 -20.11 30.98
CA ASN A 185 -9.78 -20.70 32.16
C ASN A 185 -8.72 -21.62 32.81
N ASP A 186 -8.54 -21.45 34.11
CA ASP A 186 -7.67 -22.25 35.00
C ASP A 186 -6.18 -21.86 35.06
N ALA A 187 -5.90 -20.71 35.70
CA ALA A 187 -4.71 -20.59 36.54
C ALA A 187 -5.18 -20.43 38.00
N PRO A 188 -4.68 -21.22 38.97
CA PRO A 188 -5.10 -21.09 40.36
C PRO A 188 -4.73 -19.71 40.89
N LEU A 189 -5.70 -19.06 41.53
CA LEU A 189 -5.55 -17.81 42.27
C LEU A 189 -4.39 -17.96 43.26
N ILE A 190 -3.21 -17.45 42.90
CA ILE A 190 -2.15 -17.23 43.88
C ILE A 190 -2.69 -16.14 44.81
N LYS A 191 -2.88 -16.52 46.08
CA LYS A 191 -3.32 -15.65 47.16
C LYS A 191 -2.43 -14.40 47.22
N GLN A 192 -3.05 -13.23 47.06
CA GLN A 192 -2.43 -11.94 47.35
C GLN A 192 -2.34 -11.79 48.88
N GLU A 193 -1.25 -12.24 49.50
CA GLU A 193 -1.01 -11.91 50.91
C GLU A 193 0.44 -11.53 51.27
N ASP A 194 1.43 -11.70 50.39
CA ASP A 194 2.84 -11.44 50.76
C ASP A 194 3.57 -10.38 49.92
N LEU A 195 3.01 -9.19 49.70
CA LEU A 195 3.79 -8.03 49.23
C LEU A 195 3.27 -6.70 49.82
N VAL A 196 3.37 -6.57 51.14
CA VAL A 196 3.37 -5.26 51.80
C VAL A 196 4.81 -4.79 51.93
N ASP A 197 5.03 -3.62 51.36
CA ASP A 197 6.12 -2.67 51.60
C ASP A 197 7.36 -2.71 50.69
N ASN A 198 7.81 -1.49 50.38
CA ASN A 198 8.97 -1.07 49.60
C ASN A 198 8.89 -1.19 48.06
N ARG A 199 8.52 -0.07 47.41
CA ARG A 199 9.48 0.76 46.64
C ARG A 199 8.80 1.92 45.92
N LYS A 200 9.23 3.13 46.27
CA LYS A 200 9.60 4.26 45.40
C LYS A 200 8.79 4.41 44.09
N THR A 201 7.99 5.47 44.07
CA THR A 201 7.79 6.40 42.93
C THR A 201 8.54 6.00 41.65
N THR A 202 7.93 5.12 40.87
CA THR A 202 8.29 4.92 39.47
C THR A 202 7.11 5.38 38.64
N SER A 203 7.35 6.46 37.90
CA SER A 203 6.49 7.01 36.86
C SER A 203 5.78 5.87 36.13
N ARG A 204 4.45 5.82 36.26
CA ARG A 204 3.57 4.87 35.59
C ARG A 204 3.82 5.04 34.10
N LYS A 205 4.66 4.16 33.53
CA LYS A 205 5.00 4.15 32.11
C LYS A 205 3.68 4.07 31.35
N VAL A 206 3.29 5.19 30.74
CA VAL A 206 2.12 5.27 29.87
C VAL A 206 2.21 4.09 28.91
N GLU A 207 1.19 3.23 28.96
CA GLU A 207 1.04 2.10 28.07
C GLU A 207 1.09 2.66 26.64
N GLN A 208 2.24 2.49 25.98
CA GLN A 208 2.49 3.12 24.70
C GLN A 208 1.47 2.55 23.72
N LEU A 209 0.58 3.41 23.23
CA LEU A 209 -0.36 3.10 22.16
C LEU A 209 0.40 2.44 21.00
N PRO A 210 -0.24 1.52 20.24
CA PRO A 210 0.38 0.88 19.10
C PRO A 210 1.03 1.93 18.19
N THR A 211 2.26 1.67 17.74
CA THR A 211 3.04 2.62 16.92
C THR A 211 2.41 2.78 15.54
N THR A 212 1.33 3.54 15.43
CA THR A 212 0.65 3.81 14.16
C THR A 212 1.45 4.78 13.31
N HIS A 213 1.27 4.73 12.00
CA HIS A 213 1.93 5.67 11.10
C HIS A 213 1.67 7.14 11.53
N PRO A 214 2.69 8.03 11.51
CA PRO A 214 2.57 9.41 12.01
C PRO A 214 1.42 10.21 11.39
N SER A 215 1.07 9.93 10.13
CA SER A 215 -0.07 10.55 9.46
C SER A 215 -1.42 10.23 10.11
N VAL A 216 -1.59 9.04 10.70
CA VAL A 216 -2.84 8.64 11.37
C VAL A 216 -2.93 9.26 12.76
N ALA A 217 -1.80 9.36 13.47
CA ALA A 217 -1.72 9.92 14.81
C ALA A 217 -1.69 11.47 14.84
N SER A 218 -1.43 12.13 13.71
CA SER A 218 -1.27 13.59 13.65
C SER A 218 -2.59 14.33 13.80
N TRP A 219 -2.76 15.03 14.92
CA TRP A 219 -3.90 15.92 15.16
C TRP A 219 -3.95 17.09 14.17
N MET A 220 -2.78 17.61 13.74
CA MET A 220 -2.70 18.69 12.75
C MET A 220 -3.20 18.23 11.38
N LYS A 221 -2.84 17.01 10.95
CA LYS A 221 -3.39 16.42 9.73
C LYS A 221 -4.90 16.25 9.83
N ARG A 222 -5.38 15.79 10.99
CA ARG A 222 -6.82 15.68 11.22
C ARG A 222 -7.55 17.02 11.16
N LEU A 223 -6.95 18.09 11.69
CA LEU A 223 -7.51 19.44 11.58
C LEU A 223 -7.58 19.90 10.11
N LEU A 224 -6.51 19.67 9.34
CA LEU A 224 -6.49 19.95 7.90
C LEU A 224 -7.61 19.19 7.17
N ASP A 225 -7.79 17.90 7.48
CA ASP A 225 -8.85 17.07 6.91
C ASP A 225 -10.24 17.61 7.23
N ILE A 226 -10.49 18.03 8.47
CA ILE A 226 -11.77 18.60 8.89
C ILE A 226 -12.05 19.91 8.15
N VAL A 227 -11.09 20.84 8.14
CA VAL A 227 -11.26 22.14 7.46
C VAL A 227 -11.50 21.94 5.97
N GLY A 228 -10.66 21.15 5.29
CA GLY A 228 -10.82 20.90 3.86
C GLY A 228 -12.09 20.12 3.51
N SER A 229 -12.54 19.20 4.37
CA SER A 229 -13.82 18.50 4.15
C SER A 229 -15.03 19.38 4.35
N VAL A 230 -15.03 20.31 5.31
CA VAL A 230 -16.11 21.29 5.47
C VAL A 230 -16.21 22.19 4.23
N VAL A 231 -15.07 22.72 3.74
CA VAL A 231 -15.05 23.52 2.51
C VAL A 231 -15.54 22.70 1.31
N GLY A 232 -15.05 21.47 1.16
CA GLY A 232 -15.48 20.56 0.10
C GLY A 232 -16.97 20.22 0.15
N LEU A 233 -17.54 20.03 1.34
CA LEU A 233 -18.97 19.78 1.53
C LEU A 233 -19.83 21.01 1.20
N LEU A 234 -19.37 22.23 1.51
CA LEU A 234 -20.06 23.45 1.09
C LEU A 234 -20.13 23.56 -0.44
N ILE A 235 -19.01 23.31 -1.12
CA ILE A 235 -18.96 23.25 -2.60
C ILE A 235 -19.90 22.16 -3.12
N THR A 236 -19.88 20.98 -2.47
CA THR A 236 -20.78 19.87 -2.81
C THR A 236 -22.24 20.28 -2.67
N GLY A 237 -22.61 21.01 -1.62
CA GLY A 237 -23.97 21.49 -1.37
C GLY A 237 -24.46 22.47 -2.44
N VAL A 238 -23.61 23.41 -2.86
CA VAL A 238 -23.94 24.36 -3.94
C VAL A 238 -24.11 23.64 -5.29
N LEU A 239 -23.22 22.70 -5.60
CA LEU A 239 -23.25 21.96 -6.87
C LEU A 239 -24.24 20.79 -6.88
N PHE A 240 -24.81 20.43 -5.73
CA PHE A 240 -25.69 19.27 -5.59
C PHE A 240 -26.91 19.36 -6.51
N ILE A 241 -27.64 20.49 -6.48
CA ILE A 241 -28.89 20.67 -7.22
C ILE A 241 -28.69 20.49 -8.73
N PRO A 242 -27.78 21.23 -9.41
CA PRO A 242 -27.59 21.05 -10.85
C PRO A 242 -27.08 19.66 -11.22
N ILE A 243 -26.20 19.06 -10.41
CA ILE A 243 -25.70 17.69 -10.66
C ILE A 243 -26.83 16.66 -10.53
N ALA A 244 -27.64 16.77 -9.47
CA ALA A 244 -28.77 15.88 -9.23
C ALA A 244 -29.79 15.93 -10.37
N ILE A 245 -30.14 17.13 -10.84
CA ILE A 245 -31.04 17.33 -11.99
C ILE A 245 -30.44 16.68 -13.25
N ALA A 246 -29.16 16.93 -13.55
CA ALA A 246 -28.49 16.36 -14.71
C ALA A 246 -28.46 14.82 -14.68
N ILE A 247 -28.22 14.22 -13.50
CA ILE A 247 -28.27 12.76 -13.32
C ILE A 247 -29.69 12.24 -13.56
N GLN A 248 -30.71 12.85 -12.97
CA GLN A 248 -32.10 12.39 -13.10
C GLN A 248 -32.64 12.49 -14.53
N ILE A 249 -32.27 13.54 -15.27
CA ILE A 249 -32.68 13.68 -16.68
C ILE A 249 -32.01 12.63 -17.56
N ASN A 250 -30.75 12.28 -17.28
CA ASN A 250 -29.99 11.39 -18.14
C ASN A 250 -30.25 9.90 -17.87
N ASP A 251 -30.44 9.53 -16.61
CA ASP A 251 -30.73 8.16 -16.16
C ASP A 251 -31.46 8.26 -14.81
N PRO A 252 -32.80 8.16 -14.74
CA PRO A 252 -33.56 8.29 -13.50
C PRO A 252 -33.16 7.28 -12.41
N GLY A 253 -33.19 7.68 -11.14
CA GLY A 253 -32.98 6.78 -9.98
C GLY A 253 -32.08 7.37 -8.87
N PRO A 254 -31.37 6.57 -8.07
CA PRO A 254 -30.55 7.09 -6.97
C PRO A 254 -29.45 8.07 -7.41
N ILE A 255 -29.40 9.26 -6.79
CA ILE A 255 -28.38 10.29 -7.09
C ILE A 255 -27.00 9.86 -6.60
N PHE A 256 -26.94 9.20 -5.45
CA PHE A 256 -25.70 8.74 -4.83
C PHE A 256 -25.43 7.27 -5.16
N PHE A 257 -24.16 6.97 -5.39
CA PHE A 257 -23.61 5.63 -5.45
C PHE A 257 -22.77 5.37 -4.20
N SER A 258 -22.80 4.14 -3.71
CA SER A 258 -21.97 3.74 -2.58
C SER A 258 -21.37 2.36 -2.76
N GLN A 259 -20.14 2.18 -2.28
CA GLN A 259 -19.42 0.90 -2.35
C GLN A 259 -18.64 0.65 -1.06
N ILE A 260 -18.51 -0.62 -0.66
CA ILE A 260 -17.63 -0.96 0.46
C ILE A 260 -16.17 -0.89 0.01
N ARG A 261 -15.35 -0.21 0.82
CA ARG A 261 -13.91 -0.04 0.64
C ARG A 261 -13.19 -0.36 1.95
N CYS A 262 -11.91 -0.67 1.85
CA CYS A 262 -11.04 -0.89 3.00
C CYS A 262 -10.24 0.39 3.29
N GLY A 263 -10.22 0.79 4.55
CA GLY A 263 -9.47 1.93 5.06
C GLY A 263 -8.25 1.50 5.85
N TRP A 264 -7.87 2.33 6.82
CA TRP A 264 -6.75 2.06 7.73
C TRP A 264 -6.91 0.69 8.41
N MET A 265 -5.83 -0.10 8.42
CA MET A 265 -5.77 -1.50 8.89
C MET A 265 -6.75 -2.45 8.17
N GLY A 266 -7.30 -2.08 7.02
CA GLY A 266 -8.30 -2.87 6.32
C GLY A 266 -9.74 -2.68 6.84
N LYS A 267 -9.97 -1.73 7.76
CA LYS A 267 -11.32 -1.43 8.27
C LYS A 267 -12.28 -1.10 7.14
N ARG A 268 -13.39 -1.83 7.04
CA ARG A 268 -14.40 -1.60 6.01
C ARG A 268 -15.20 -0.32 6.27
N PHE A 269 -15.43 0.48 5.22
CA PHE A 269 -16.29 1.65 5.24
C PHE A 269 -17.03 1.83 3.91
N LYS A 270 -18.08 2.64 3.89
CA LYS A 270 -18.88 2.92 2.70
C LYS A 270 -18.40 4.22 2.05
N ILE A 271 -17.80 4.14 0.87
CA ILE A 271 -17.42 5.33 0.09
C ILE A 271 -18.64 5.92 -0.61
N TRP A 272 -18.74 7.25 -0.66
CA TRP A 272 -19.85 7.97 -1.30
C TRP A 272 -19.41 8.68 -2.57
N LYS A 273 -20.19 8.55 -3.65
CA LYS A 273 -19.99 9.25 -4.91
C LYS A 273 -21.31 9.71 -5.50
N PHE A 274 -21.31 10.67 -6.41
CA PHE A 274 -22.44 10.84 -7.31
C PHE A 274 -22.48 9.67 -8.30
N ARG A 275 -23.69 9.24 -8.66
CA ARG A 275 -23.87 8.19 -9.65
C ARG A 275 -23.41 8.69 -11.02
N SER A 276 -22.39 8.04 -11.55
CA SER A 276 -21.83 8.30 -12.89
C SER A 276 -22.06 7.16 -13.88
N MET A 277 -22.72 6.09 -13.44
CA MET A 277 -22.98 4.87 -14.22
C MET A 277 -24.48 4.59 -14.23
N CYS A 278 -24.96 3.85 -15.23
CA CYS A 278 -26.35 3.44 -15.31
C CYS A 278 -26.78 2.60 -14.10
N VAL A 279 -28.08 2.59 -13.78
CA VAL A 279 -28.63 1.88 -12.60
C VAL A 279 -28.22 0.39 -12.55
N ASP A 280 -28.15 -0.26 -13.71
CA ASP A 280 -27.83 -1.68 -13.85
C ASP A 280 -26.33 -1.99 -14.06
N ALA A 281 -25.44 -1.03 -13.79
CA ALA A 281 -24.01 -1.15 -14.06
C ALA A 281 -23.31 -2.30 -13.29
N GLU A 282 -23.74 -2.61 -12.07
CA GLU A 282 -23.12 -3.70 -11.31
C GLU A 282 -23.47 -5.06 -11.94
N ALA A 283 -24.71 -5.24 -12.42
CA ALA A 283 -25.14 -6.46 -13.12
C ALA A 283 -24.40 -6.65 -14.45
N LYS A 284 -24.05 -5.55 -15.13
CA LYS A 284 -23.27 -5.57 -16.38
C LYS A 284 -21.77 -5.72 -16.18
N LYS A 285 -21.26 -5.69 -14.94
CA LYS A 285 -19.82 -5.69 -14.65
C LYS A 285 -19.10 -6.93 -15.17
N SER A 286 -19.73 -8.10 -15.06
CA SER A 286 -19.18 -9.38 -15.56
C SER A 286 -19.05 -9.42 -17.08
N GLN A 287 -19.74 -8.54 -17.80
CA GLN A 287 -19.76 -8.47 -19.26
C GLN A 287 -18.72 -7.50 -19.82
N VAL A 288 -18.01 -6.74 -18.97
CA VAL A 288 -17.00 -5.76 -19.39
C VAL A 288 -15.61 -6.28 -19.10
N GLN A 289 -14.75 -6.36 -20.13
CA GLN A 289 -13.38 -6.81 -19.96
C GLN A 289 -12.53 -5.79 -19.17
N ASN A 290 -11.69 -6.30 -18.26
CA ASN A 290 -10.70 -5.50 -17.56
C ASN A 290 -9.48 -5.28 -18.48
N GLN A 291 -9.07 -4.03 -18.68
CA GLN A 291 -7.94 -3.69 -19.56
C GLN A 291 -6.59 -3.69 -18.83
N VAL A 292 -6.57 -3.89 -17.52
CA VAL A 292 -5.34 -3.89 -16.71
C VAL A 292 -5.16 -5.25 -16.03
N GLN A 293 -3.91 -5.69 -15.94
CA GLN A 293 -3.53 -6.90 -15.21
C GLN A 293 -3.43 -6.59 -13.70
N GLY A 294 -3.87 -7.53 -12.86
CA GLY A 294 -3.80 -7.41 -11.39
C GLY A 294 -5.16 -7.19 -10.72
N ALA A 295 -5.12 -6.79 -9.44
CA ALA A 295 -6.29 -6.85 -8.57
C ALA A 295 -7.37 -5.78 -8.86
N PHE A 296 -7.07 -4.73 -9.63
CA PHE A 296 -7.96 -3.59 -9.85
C PHE A 296 -8.58 -3.57 -11.26
N PHE A 297 -9.79 -3.00 -11.36
CA PHE A 297 -10.54 -2.88 -12.61
C PHE A 297 -10.34 -1.51 -13.26
N LYS A 298 -9.97 -1.48 -14.55
CA LYS A 298 -9.94 -0.27 -15.40
C LYS A 298 -10.37 -0.63 -16.82
N ASN A 299 -11.27 0.18 -17.39
CA ASN A 299 -11.66 0.13 -18.80
C ASN A 299 -11.94 1.55 -19.30
N GLU A 300 -11.22 1.99 -20.31
CA GLU A 300 -11.27 3.35 -20.89
C GLU A 300 -12.61 3.66 -21.58
N ASN A 301 -13.28 2.65 -22.15
CA ASN A 301 -14.54 2.80 -22.87
C ASN A 301 -15.63 1.95 -22.21
N ASP A 302 -15.81 2.12 -20.90
CA ASP A 302 -16.81 1.38 -20.14
C ASP A 302 -18.24 1.79 -20.57
N PRO A 303 -19.03 0.87 -21.19
CA PRO A 303 -20.35 1.19 -21.74
C PRO A 303 -21.39 1.51 -20.65
N ARG A 304 -21.05 1.26 -19.38
CA ARG A 304 -21.92 1.53 -18.22
C ARG A 304 -21.89 2.99 -17.79
N ILE A 305 -20.94 3.79 -18.29
CA ILE A 305 -20.80 5.21 -17.95
C ILE A 305 -21.80 6.03 -18.75
N THR A 306 -22.63 6.82 -18.07
CA THR A 306 -23.60 7.69 -18.74
C THR A 306 -22.93 8.93 -19.36
N LYS A 307 -23.61 9.66 -20.25
CA LYS A 307 -23.03 10.87 -20.87
C LYS A 307 -22.69 11.92 -19.83
N ILE A 308 -23.59 12.15 -18.86
CA ILE A 308 -23.35 13.02 -17.70
C ILE A 308 -22.28 12.42 -16.80
N GLY A 309 -22.29 11.10 -16.59
CA GLY A 309 -21.28 10.40 -15.81
C GLY A 309 -19.85 10.58 -16.33
N ARG A 310 -19.67 10.61 -17.66
CA ARG A 310 -18.36 10.90 -18.28
C ARG A 310 -17.89 12.31 -17.97
N PHE A 311 -18.80 13.29 -17.99
CA PHE A 311 -18.49 14.67 -17.58
C PHE A 311 -18.09 14.74 -16.10
N LEU A 312 -18.86 14.10 -15.21
CA LEU A 312 -18.60 14.09 -13.77
C LEU A 312 -17.23 13.45 -13.46
N ARG A 313 -16.91 12.31 -14.08
CA ARG A 313 -15.61 11.64 -13.90
C ARG A 313 -14.42 12.45 -14.41
N ARG A 314 -14.58 13.05 -15.60
CA ARG A 314 -13.52 13.89 -16.20
C ARG A 314 -13.18 15.10 -15.34
N THR A 315 -14.19 15.66 -14.67
CA THR A 315 -14.05 16.82 -13.77
C THR A 315 -13.84 16.43 -12.31
N SER A 316 -13.84 15.12 -12.00
CA SER A 316 -13.82 14.57 -10.64
C SER A 316 -14.94 15.09 -9.73
N LEU A 317 -16.01 15.63 -10.32
CA LEU A 317 -17.19 16.09 -9.57
C LEU A 317 -17.94 14.92 -8.94
N ASP A 318 -17.85 13.72 -9.51
CA ASP A 318 -18.47 12.51 -8.94
C ASP A 318 -17.91 12.14 -7.57
N GLU A 319 -16.71 12.60 -7.23
CA GLU A 319 -16.02 12.27 -5.98
C GLU A 319 -16.28 13.25 -4.84
N LEU A 320 -16.96 14.37 -5.10
CA LEU A 320 -17.28 15.39 -4.09
C LEU A 320 -17.98 14.82 -2.83
N PRO A 321 -18.94 13.87 -2.92
CA PRO A 321 -19.55 13.30 -1.73
C PRO A 321 -18.57 12.58 -0.78
N GLN A 322 -17.35 12.22 -1.24
CA GLN A 322 -16.32 11.61 -0.39
C GLN A 322 -15.79 12.56 0.69
N PHE A 323 -15.99 13.89 0.57
CA PHE A 323 -15.67 14.81 1.66
C PHE A 323 -16.42 14.46 2.95
N TRP A 324 -17.59 13.82 2.85
CA TRP A 324 -18.30 13.26 4.01
C TRP A 324 -17.50 12.15 4.71
N ASN A 325 -16.87 11.27 3.94
CA ASN A 325 -15.99 10.21 4.48
C ASN A 325 -14.75 10.80 5.16
N VAL A 326 -14.19 11.88 4.60
CA VAL A 326 -13.08 12.62 5.22
C VAL A 326 -13.54 13.27 6.53
N LEU A 327 -14.72 13.90 6.56
CA LEU A 327 -15.25 14.51 7.77
C LEU A 327 -15.53 13.49 8.87
N LYS A 328 -16.04 12.29 8.53
CA LYS A 328 -16.18 11.18 9.50
C LYS A 328 -14.85 10.59 9.99
N GLY A 329 -13.76 10.84 9.26
CA GLY A 329 -12.44 10.31 9.56
C GLY A 329 -12.20 8.89 9.07
N GLU A 330 -13.05 8.38 8.16
CA GLU A 330 -12.84 7.12 7.44
C GLU A 330 -11.77 7.29 6.35
N MET A 331 -11.73 8.47 5.75
CA MET A 331 -10.73 8.91 4.77
C MET A 331 -9.99 10.15 5.29
N SER A 332 -8.96 10.55 4.53
CA SER A 332 -8.19 11.78 4.66
C SER A 332 -8.24 12.53 3.32
N LEU A 333 -7.90 13.83 3.30
CA LEU A 333 -7.76 14.56 2.04
C LEU A 333 -6.65 13.94 1.18
N VAL A 334 -5.52 13.61 1.82
CA VAL A 334 -4.35 12.99 1.20
C VAL A 334 -4.04 11.65 1.87
N GLY A 335 -3.84 10.61 1.07
CA GLY A 335 -3.62 9.25 1.55
C GLY A 335 -3.50 8.26 0.40
N THR A 336 -3.46 6.97 0.71
CA THR A 336 -3.40 5.90 -0.29
C THR A 336 -4.75 5.70 -0.97
N ARG A 337 -4.78 5.05 -2.14
CA ARG A 337 -6.05 4.73 -2.81
C ARG A 337 -6.85 3.71 -1.99
N PRO A 338 -8.15 3.92 -1.71
CA PRO A 338 -9.00 2.96 -0.98
C PRO A 338 -9.27 1.70 -1.82
N PRO A 339 -8.74 0.51 -1.47
CA PRO A 339 -9.06 -0.72 -2.18
C PRO A 339 -10.45 -1.26 -1.83
N THR A 340 -10.97 -2.10 -2.71
CA THR A 340 -12.13 -2.96 -2.46
C THR A 340 -11.74 -4.12 -1.54
N PRO A 341 -12.72 -4.72 -0.84
CA PRO A 341 -12.49 -5.97 -0.10
C PRO A 341 -11.88 -7.08 -0.96
N ASP A 342 -12.37 -7.25 -2.20
CA ASP A 342 -11.89 -8.28 -3.13
C ASP A 342 -10.43 -8.06 -3.55
N GLU A 343 -9.99 -6.79 -3.64
CA GLU A 343 -8.58 -6.47 -3.87
C GLU A 343 -7.75 -6.92 -2.68
N VAL A 344 -8.13 -6.53 -1.45
CA VAL A 344 -7.39 -6.85 -0.21
C VAL A 344 -7.32 -8.36 0.04
N GLU A 345 -8.36 -9.10 -0.33
CA GLU A 345 -8.38 -10.56 -0.19
C GLU A 345 -7.31 -11.27 -1.04
N ARG A 346 -6.84 -10.65 -2.13
CA ARG A 346 -5.79 -11.16 -3.01
C ARG A 346 -4.40 -10.64 -2.65
N TYR A 347 -4.26 -9.82 -1.61
CA TYR A 347 -2.98 -9.20 -1.28
C TYR A 347 -2.00 -10.19 -0.68
N GLU A 348 -0.76 -10.11 -1.19
CA GLU A 348 0.39 -10.69 -0.51
C GLU A 348 0.77 -9.86 0.73
N VAL A 349 1.43 -10.48 1.70
CA VAL A 349 1.74 -9.87 3.01
C VAL A 349 2.42 -8.49 2.90
N PRO A 350 3.40 -8.26 2.01
CA PRO A 350 4.00 -6.93 1.86
C PRO A 350 3.03 -5.88 1.29
N GLU A 351 2.06 -6.29 0.49
CA GLU A 351 1.11 -5.39 -0.17
C GLU A 351 0.10 -4.81 0.81
N TRP A 352 -0.15 -5.52 1.92
CA TRP A 352 -0.99 -5.01 3.01
C TRP A 352 -0.47 -3.72 3.61
N GLN A 353 0.86 -3.50 3.61
CA GLN A 353 1.52 -2.32 4.19
C GLN A 353 0.93 -0.98 3.69
N ARG A 354 0.34 -0.95 2.49
CA ARG A 354 -0.36 0.24 1.97
C ARG A 354 -1.56 0.70 2.83
N LEU A 355 -2.06 -0.18 3.70
CA LEU A 355 -3.19 0.05 4.61
C LEU A 355 -2.76 0.59 5.99
N ASP A 356 -1.46 0.87 6.20
CA ASP A 356 -0.95 1.48 7.45
C ASP A 356 -1.35 2.95 7.63
N VAL A 357 -1.91 3.57 6.59
CA VAL A 357 -2.43 4.95 6.61
C VAL A 357 -3.90 5.00 6.20
N LYS A 358 -4.57 6.10 6.54
CA LYS A 358 -5.93 6.35 6.04
C LYS A 358 -5.89 6.54 4.51
N PRO A 359 -6.88 6.00 3.79
CA PRO A 359 -7.02 6.28 2.37
C PRO A 359 -7.32 7.77 2.13
N GLY A 360 -6.90 8.26 0.96
CA GLY A 360 -7.03 9.65 0.55
C GLY A 360 -8.04 9.87 -0.56
N MET A 361 -8.63 11.06 -0.62
CA MET A 361 -9.28 11.54 -1.86
C MET A 361 -8.24 11.75 -2.95
N THR A 362 -7.09 12.33 -2.59
CA THR A 362 -5.89 12.40 -3.44
C THR A 362 -4.69 11.70 -2.79
N GLY A 363 -3.60 11.57 -3.54
CA GLY A 363 -2.41 10.84 -3.14
C GLY A 363 -1.33 10.86 -4.23
N GLU A 364 -0.18 10.28 -3.91
CA GLU A 364 0.99 10.23 -4.80
C GLU A 364 0.64 9.58 -6.15
N TRP A 365 -0.09 8.46 -6.07
CA TRP A 365 -0.61 7.74 -7.23
C TRP A 365 -1.54 8.64 -8.08
N GLN A 366 -2.49 9.35 -7.47
CA GLN A 366 -3.46 10.18 -8.22
C GLN A 366 -2.77 11.33 -8.97
N VAL A 367 -1.66 11.83 -8.43
CA VAL A 367 -0.97 13.01 -8.95
C VAL A 367 0.12 12.63 -9.96
N ASN A 368 0.90 11.59 -9.69
CA ASN A 368 2.04 11.22 -10.53
C ASN A 368 1.79 9.97 -11.41
N GLY A 369 0.71 9.21 -11.17
CA GLY A 369 0.48 7.90 -11.80
C GLY A 369 -0.57 7.85 -12.93
N ARG A 370 -1.28 8.93 -13.23
CA ARG A 370 -2.46 8.90 -14.15
C ARG A 370 -2.16 8.51 -15.60
N SER A 371 -0.94 8.72 -16.10
CA SER A 371 -0.57 8.40 -17.50
C SER A 371 0.54 7.34 -17.64
N THR A 372 1.22 6.96 -16.56
CA THR A 372 2.45 6.16 -16.59
C THR A 372 2.34 4.81 -15.89
N VAL A 373 1.34 4.62 -15.02
CA VAL A 373 1.24 3.38 -14.24
C VAL A 373 0.60 2.28 -15.06
N ARG A 374 1.37 1.23 -15.31
CA ARG A 374 0.97 0.07 -16.13
C ARG A 374 0.72 -1.19 -15.31
N SER A 375 1.15 -1.23 -14.04
CA SER A 375 1.00 -2.40 -13.18
C SER A 375 0.51 -2.04 -11.77
N PHE A 376 0.05 -3.05 -11.03
CA PHE A 376 -0.42 -2.89 -9.65
C PHE A 376 0.74 -2.59 -8.68
N GLU A 377 1.91 -3.13 -8.95
CA GLU A 377 3.14 -2.94 -8.17
C GLU A 377 3.58 -1.47 -8.18
N ASP A 378 3.40 -0.76 -9.30
CA ASP A 378 3.65 0.67 -9.39
C ASP A 378 2.71 1.48 -8.47
N VAL A 379 1.45 1.06 -8.33
CA VAL A 379 0.50 1.68 -7.40
C VAL A 379 0.98 1.51 -5.97
N ILE A 380 1.37 0.29 -5.59
CA ILE A 380 1.90 -0.01 -4.25
C ILE A 380 3.16 0.82 -3.99
N ARG A 381 4.08 0.89 -4.96
CA ARG A 381 5.31 1.66 -4.84
C ARG A 381 5.04 3.14 -4.55
N LEU A 382 4.11 3.76 -5.27
CA LEU A 382 3.73 5.17 -5.04
C LEU A 382 3.05 5.37 -3.69
N ASP A 383 2.19 4.43 -3.27
CA ASP A 383 1.55 4.45 -1.96
C ASP A 383 2.57 4.34 -0.82
N LEU A 384 3.55 3.42 -0.92
CA LEU A 384 4.61 3.26 0.08
C LEU A 384 5.57 4.46 0.08
N GLN A 385 5.82 5.05 -1.10
CA GLN A 385 6.61 6.28 -1.21
C GLN A 385 5.91 7.47 -0.51
N TYR A 386 4.58 7.56 -0.61
CA TYR A 386 3.82 8.55 0.15
C TYR A 386 3.99 8.36 1.66
N GLN A 387 3.83 7.13 2.15
CA GLN A 387 3.99 6.83 3.58
C GLN A 387 5.38 7.22 4.08
N LYS A 388 6.42 6.77 3.36
CA LYS A 388 7.82 7.04 3.72
C LYS A 388 8.16 8.54 3.77
N ASN A 389 7.64 9.32 2.83
CA ASN A 389 7.95 10.75 2.70
C ASN A 389 6.91 11.66 3.37
N TRP A 390 5.99 11.08 4.14
CA TRP A 390 4.86 11.83 4.66
C TRP A 390 5.31 13.00 5.54
N SER A 391 4.78 14.18 5.24
CA SER A 391 4.81 15.36 6.09
C SER A 391 3.59 16.23 5.76
N LEU A 392 3.22 17.15 6.65
CA LEU A 392 2.12 18.09 6.38
C LEU A 392 2.39 18.96 5.15
N VAL A 393 3.63 19.37 4.94
CA VAL A 393 4.04 20.12 3.73
C VAL A 393 3.86 19.27 2.48
N TYR A 394 4.16 17.96 2.58
CA TYR A 394 3.96 17.03 1.47
C TYR A 394 2.48 16.86 1.12
N ASP A 395 1.61 16.75 2.12
CA ASP A 395 0.16 16.70 1.92
C ASP A 395 -0.34 17.96 1.20
N LEU A 396 0.07 19.16 1.66
CA LEU A 396 -0.28 20.41 1.00
C LEU A 396 0.19 20.45 -0.46
N LYS A 397 1.43 20.03 -0.72
CA LYS A 397 1.98 19.93 -2.09
C LYS A 397 1.12 19.03 -2.98
N LEU A 398 0.69 17.88 -2.48
CA LEU A 398 -0.16 16.95 -3.23
C LEU A 398 -1.56 17.52 -3.48
N ILE A 399 -2.15 18.23 -2.52
CA ILE A 399 -3.42 18.94 -2.69
C ILE A 399 -3.29 19.98 -3.81
N PHE A 400 -2.28 20.86 -3.75
CA PHE A 400 -2.07 21.89 -4.77
C PHE A 400 -1.84 21.30 -6.16
N LYS A 401 -1.02 20.24 -6.27
CA LYS A 401 -0.82 19.53 -7.53
C LYS A 401 -2.12 18.95 -8.08
N THR A 402 -2.96 18.38 -7.21
CA THR A 402 -4.27 17.83 -7.62
C THR A 402 -5.15 18.92 -8.21
N ILE A 403 -5.25 20.06 -7.54
CA ILE A 403 -6.02 21.22 -8.01
C ILE A 403 -5.47 21.71 -9.36
N ALA A 404 -4.15 21.84 -9.49
CA ALA A 404 -3.51 22.27 -10.74
C ALA A 404 -3.79 21.30 -11.91
N ILE A 405 -3.78 19.99 -11.66
CA ILE A 405 -4.11 18.97 -12.67
C ILE A 405 -5.56 19.10 -13.12
N LEU A 406 -6.51 19.36 -12.21
CA LEU A 406 -7.92 19.53 -12.58
C LEU A 406 -8.17 20.75 -13.48
N PHE A 407 -7.36 21.80 -13.36
CA PHE A 407 -7.44 22.98 -14.23
C PHE A 407 -6.71 22.80 -15.58
N ASN A 408 -5.80 21.83 -15.71
CA ASN A 408 -5.06 21.61 -16.94
C ASN A 408 -5.85 20.67 -17.88
N ARG A 409 -6.53 21.25 -18.88
CA ARG A 409 -7.55 20.61 -19.76
C ARG A 409 -7.10 19.35 -20.55
N ASN A 410 -5.81 19.02 -20.55
CA ASN A 410 -5.26 17.86 -21.28
C ASN A 410 -5.02 16.62 -20.40
N SER A 411 -5.44 16.63 -19.13
CA SER A 411 -5.16 15.55 -18.17
C SER A 411 -6.41 14.86 -17.61
N GLY A 412 -7.55 15.01 -18.29
CA GLY A 412 -8.80 14.34 -17.92
C GLY A 412 -8.62 12.82 -17.86
N ALA A 413 -9.20 12.18 -16.84
CA ALA A 413 -9.22 10.73 -16.73
C ALA A 413 -9.86 10.11 -17.98
N VAL A 414 -9.13 9.19 -18.62
CA VAL A 414 -9.69 8.24 -19.60
C VAL A 414 -10.34 7.10 -18.82
#